data_AF-Q9RX09-F1
#
_entry.id   AF-Q9RX09-F1
#
_cell.length_a   1.000
_cell.length_b   1.000
_cell.length_c   1.000
_cell.angle_alpha   90.00
_cell.angle_beta   90.00
_cell.angle_gamma   90.00
#
_symmetry.space_group_name_H-M   'P 1'
#
loop_
_entity.id
_entity.type
_entity.pdbx_description
1 polymer ?
#
loop_
_entity_poly.entity_id
_entity_poly.type
_entity_poly.pdbx_seq_one_letter_code
_entity_poly.pdbx_strand_id
1 'polypeptide(L)'
;MSETLQQLYDEAAERLEAFHKDLLTWVDVVASADAWILQLPQSPEALIEVSLSQSRLRDGIDALGQLSCQSDEATVLPFLKALWREKYQAGQIDELSLTEQARSLLGVYIPYISDEYVQVRGLEHLMDEATGTYLLTDEQKQKALLTLERELRKWLNS
;
A
#
# COMPACT_ATOMS: atom_id res chain seq x y z
N MET A 1 -26.17 -5.21 6.53
CA MET A 1 -25.05 -4.48 7.16
C MET A 1 -25.10 -3.04 6.68
N SER A 2 -24.86 -2.03 7.52
CA SER A 2 -24.82 -0.63 7.01
C SER A 2 -23.62 -0.46 6.09
N GLU A 3 -23.77 0.32 5.02
CA GLU A 3 -22.71 0.62 4.04
C GLU A 3 -21.43 1.14 4.71
N THR A 4 -21.59 1.97 5.75
CA THR A 4 -20.49 2.48 6.59
C THR A 4 -19.72 1.38 7.33
N LEU A 5 -20.37 0.26 7.68
CA LEU A 5 -19.72 -0.82 8.43
C LEU A 5 -18.91 -1.73 7.52
N GLN A 6 -19.40 -1.99 6.30
CA GLN A 6 -18.63 -2.72 5.28
C GLN A 6 -17.34 -1.97 4.94
N GLN A 7 -17.44 -0.65 4.71
CA GLN A 7 -16.29 0.19 4.40
C GLN A 7 -15.19 0.09 5.48
N LEU A 8 -15.56 0.08 6.76
CA LEU A 8 -14.59 -0.06 7.84
C LEU A 8 -13.91 -1.44 7.88
N TYR A 9 -14.61 -2.49 7.46
CA TYR A 9 -14.02 -3.83 7.35
C TYR A 9 -13.08 -3.96 6.15
N ASP A 10 -13.47 -3.41 5.01
CA ASP A 10 -12.62 -3.35 3.82
C ASP A 10 -11.34 -2.56 4.15
N GLU A 11 -11.50 -1.43 4.82
CA GLU A 11 -10.41 -0.56 5.27
C GLU A 11 -9.46 -1.29 6.26
N ALA A 12 -10.01 -2.13 7.15
CA ALA A 12 -9.22 -2.98 8.04
C ALA A 12 -8.44 -4.06 7.29
N ALA A 13 -9.04 -4.68 6.26
CA ALA A 13 -8.37 -5.66 5.42
C ALA A 13 -7.20 -5.03 4.64
N GLU A 14 -7.42 -3.86 4.06
CA GLU A 14 -6.40 -3.11 3.30
C GLU A 14 -5.20 -2.72 4.18
N ARG A 15 -5.45 -2.24 5.40
CA ARG A 15 -4.38 -1.88 6.33
C ARG A 15 -3.63 -3.06 6.90
N LEU A 16 -4.32 -4.15 7.22
CA LEU A 16 -3.67 -5.37 7.67
C LEU A 16 -2.72 -5.90 6.60
N GLU A 17 -3.16 -5.92 5.35
CA GLU A 17 -2.33 -6.33 4.21
C GLU A 17 -1.14 -5.38 4.01
N ALA A 18 -1.35 -4.07 4.07
CA ALA A 18 -0.27 -3.09 3.98
C ALA A 18 0.75 -3.22 5.13
N PHE A 19 0.28 -3.52 6.34
CA PHE A 19 1.13 -3.79 7.49
C PHE A 19 1.99 -5.05 7.29
N HIS A 20 1.42 -6.17 6.81
CA HIS A 20 2.18 -7.38 6.50
C HIS A 20 3.23 -7.20 5.40
N LYS A 21 3.08 -6.18 4.56
CA LYS A 21 4.04 -5.79 3.52
C LYS A 21 5.08 -4.77 3.99
N ASP A 22 5.13 -4.48 5.30
CA ASP A 22 5.99 -3.45 5.90
C ASP A 22 5.75 -2.03 5.33
N LEU A 23 4.56 -1.78 4.76
CA LEU A 23 4.18 -0.49 4.19
C LEU A 23 3.57 0.45 5.22
N LEU A 24 3.12 -0.07 6.35
CA LEU A 24 2.64 0.71 7.49
C LEU A 24 3.41 0.30 8.74
N THR A 25 3.73 1.27 9.58
CA THR A 25 4.23 0.98 10.93
C THR A 25 3.07 0.66 11.86
N TRP A 26 3.36 0.02 13.00
CA TRP A 26 2.35 -0.16 14.03
C TRP A 26 1.73 1.17 14.50
N VAL A 27 2.52 2.24 14.53
CA VAL A 27 2.04 3.57 14.93
C VAL A 27 0.99 4.09 13.94
N ASP A 28 1.20 3.90 12.63
CA ASP A 28 0.24 4.31 11.59
C ASP A 28 -1.08 3.52 11.69
N VAL A 29 -0.97 2.23 12.02
CA VAL A 29 -2.10 1.34 12.27
C VAL A 29 -2.92 1.80 13.47
N VAL A 30 -2.27 2.07 14.61
CA VAL A 30 -2.91 2.54 15.84
C VAL A 30 -3.63 3.87 15.61
N ALA A 31 -2.96 4.83 14.96
CA ALA A 31 -3.54 6.13 14.64
C ALA A 31 -4.80 6.03 13.77
N SER A 32 -4.87 5.03 12.90
CA SER A 32 -6.06 4.75 12.08
C SER A 32 -7.18 4.10 12.89
N ALA A 33 -6.84 3.17 13.78
CA ALA A 33 -7.80 2.48 14.63
C ALA A 33 -8.57 3.45 15.54
N ASP A 34 -7.93 4.51 16.04
CA ASP A 34 -8.59 5.58 16.80
C ASP A 34 -9.77 6.19 16.03
N ALA A 35 -9.58 6.42 14.72
CA ALA A 35 -10.63 6.98 13.87
C ALA A 35 -11.78 6.00 13.63
N TRP A 36 -11.50 4.70 13.57
CA TRP A 36 -12.53 3.66 13.36
C TRP A 36 -13.39 3.43 14.58
N ILE A 37 -12.79 3.43 15.77
CA ILE A 37 -13.50 3.20 17.05
C ILE A 37 -14.68 4.16 17.21
N LEU A 38 -14.51 5.41 16.76
CA LEU A 38 -15.53 6.46 16.82
C LEU A 38 -16.65 6.28 15.80
N GLN A 39 -16.41 5.52 14.72
CA GLN A 39 -17.36 5.33 13.61
C GLN A 39 -18.18 4.04 13.74
N LEU A 40 -17.72 3.10 14.56
CA LEU A 40 -18.42 1.83 14.76
C LEU A 40 -19.67 2.02 15.64
N PRO A 41 -20.83 1.44 15.26
CA PRO A 41 -22.06 1.55 16.05
C PRO A 41 -21.90 1.00 17.47
N GLN A 42 -21.04 0.00 17.64
CA GLN A 42 -20.57 -0.53 18.91
C GLN A 42 -19.06 -0.75 18.78
N SER A 43 -18.28 -0.08 19.62
CA SER A 43 -16.83 -0.22 19.61
C SER A 43 -16.43 -1.62 20.05
N PRO A 44 -15.80 -2.44 19.19
CA PRO A 44 -15.27 -3.72 19.58
C PRO A 44 -14.13 -3.48 20.58
N GLU A 45 -14.15 -4.20 21.70
CA GLU A 45 -13.07 -4.16 22.71
C GLU A 45 -11.70 -4.42 22.06
N ALA A 46 -11.67 -5.27 21.02
CA ALA A 46 -10.48 -5.56 20.22
C ALA A 46 -9.88 -4.34 19.51
N LEU A 47 -10.69 -3.39 19.00
CA LEU A 47 -10.15 -2.17 18.37
C LEU A 47 -9.68 -1.17 19.41
N ILE A 48 -10.39 -1.08 20.53
CA ILE A 48 -9.96 -0.27 21.68
C ILE A 48 -8.59 -0.78 22.16
N GLU A 49 -8.37 -2.10 22.18
CA GLU A 49 -7.08 -2.69 22.52
C GLU A 49 -5.98 -2.36 21.50
N VAL A 50 -6.29 -2.33 20.19
CA VAL A 50 -5.37 -1.84 19.14
C VAL A 50 -4.96 -0.39 19.42
N SER A 51 -5.93 0.50 19.61
CA SER A 51 -5.76 1.94 19.88
C SER A 51 -4.89 2.20 21.13
N LEU A 52 -5.13 1.44 22.21
CA LEU A 52 -4.44 1.62 23.48
C LEU A 52 -3.09 0.89 23.54
N SER A 53 -2.75 0.07 22.55
CA SER A 53 -1.56 -0.78 22.54
C SER A 53 -0.33 -0.07 21.98
N GLN A 54 0.58 0.35 22.88
CA GLN A 54 1.97 0.70 22.51
C GLN A 54 2.93 -0.51 22.54
N SER A 55 2.48 -1.69 23.00
CA SER A 55 3.38 -2.82 23.34
C SER A 55 2.87 -4.21 22.96
N ARG A 56 1.65 -4.33 22.42
CA ARG A 56 1.02 -5.62 22.07
C ARG A 56 0.71 -5.67 20.58
N LEU A 57 1.77 -5.61 19.77
CA LEU A 57 1.70 -5.67 18.32
C LEU A 57 0.89 -6.89 17.84
N ARG A 58 1.12 -8.05 18.47
CA ARG A 58 0.45 -9.30 18.12
C ARG A 58 -1.08 -9.24 18.32
N ASP A 59 -1.52 -8.86 19.50
CA ASP A 59 -2.95 -8.77 19.83
C ASP A 59 -3.66 -7.77 18.90
N GLY A 60 -2.95 -6.69 18.55
CA GLY A 60 -3.45 -5.71 17.62
C GLY A 60 -3.56 -6.19 16.17
N ILE A 61 -2.59 -6.98 15.70
CA ILE A 61 -2.67 -7.69 14.40
C ILE A 61 -3.85 -8.68 14.42
N ASP A 62 -4.03 -9.44 15.50
CA ASP A 62 -5.12 -10.41 15.63
C ASP A 62 -6.50 -9.70 15.58
N ALA A 63 -6.63 -8.55 16.24
CA ALA A 63 -7.84 -7.73 16.20
C ALA A 63 -8.16 -7.19 14.80
N LEU A 64 -7.16 -6.68 14.08
CA LEU A 64 -7.31 -6.28 12.67
C LEU A 64 -7.69 -7.47 11.78
N GLY A 65 -7.06 -8.62 12.02
CA GLY A 65 -7.39 -9.88 11.37
C GLY A 65 -8.87 -10.21 11.48
N GLN A 66 -9.42 -10.17 12.70
CA GLN A 66 -10.83 -10.47 12.94
C GLN A 66 -11.80 -9.54 12.21
N LEU A 67 -11.46 -8.25 12.08
CA LEU A 67 -12.26 -7.30 11.31
C LEU A 67 -12.14 -7.53 9.82
N SER A 68 -10.92 -7.76 9.34
CA SER A 68 -10.65 -8.04 7.92
C SER A 68 -11.38 -9.30 7.44
N CYS A 69 -11.58 -10.29 8.30
CA CYS A 69 -12.35 -11.49 7.97
C CYS A 69 -13.83 -11.22 7.66
N GLN A 70 -14.33 -10.01 7.92
CA GLN A 70 -15.69 -9.58 7.61
C GLN A 70 -15.76 -8.75 6.32
N SER A 71 -14.62 -8.52 5.66
CA SER A 71 -14.54 -7.90 4.33
C SER A 71 -14.68 -8.97 3.24
N ASP A 72 -15.60 -8.74 2.30
CA ASP A 72 -15.78 -9.60 1.13
C ASP A 72 -15.10 -9.04 -0.14
N GLU A 73 -14.70 -7.76 -0.16
CA GLU A 73 -14.17 -7.05 -1.34
C GLU A 73 -13.03 -6.08 -1.00
N ALA A 74 -11.85 -6.58 -0.63
CA ALA A 74 -10.71 -5.69 -0.36
C ALA A 74 -10.13 -5.08 -1.66
N THR A 75 -10.06 -3.75 -1.76
CA THR A 75 -9.44 -3.02 -2.89
C THR A 75 -8.00 -2.62 -2.59
N VAL A 76 -7.20 -3.60 -2.17
CA VAL A 76 -5.82 -3.42 -1.68
C VAL A 76 -4.98 -2.53 -2.61
N LEU A 77 -5.03 -2.76 -3.92
CA LEU A 77 -4.17 -2.01 -4.84
C LEU A 77 -4.50 -0.50 -4.89
N PRO A 78 -5.75 -0.06 -5.12
CA PRO A 78 -6.14 1.35 -4.97
C PRO A 78 -5.69 1.98 -3.65
N PHE A 79 -5.87 1.28 -2.53
CA PHE A 79 -5.41 1.73 -1.21
C PHE A 79 -3.87 1.91 -1.18
N LEU A 80 -3.13 0.91 -1.65
CA LEU A 80 -1.67 0.97 -1.70
C LEU A 80 -1.16 2.09 -2.61
N LYS A 81 -1.82 2.36 -3.75
CA LYS A 81 -1.49 3.51 -4.61
C LYS A 81 -1.68 4.84 -3.90
N ALA A 82 -2.75 4.99 -3.12
CA ALA A 82 -2.98 6.19 -2.33
C ALA A 82 -1.89 6.37 -1.25
N LEU A 83 -1.59 5.29 -0.51
CA LEU A 83 -0.53 5.29 0.51
C LEU A 83 0.85 5.61 -0.09
N TRP A 84 1.20 4.99 -1.22
CA TRP A 84 2.45 5.25 -1.92
C TRP A 84 2.53 6.68 -2.43
N ARG A 85 1.42 7.23 -2.93
CA ARG A 85 1.36 8.64 -3.36
C ARG A 85 1.68 9.58 -2.19
N GLU A 86 1.09 9.36 -1.02
CA GLU A 86 1.37 10.17 0.18
C GLU A 86 2.83 10.06 0.62
N LYS A 87 3.35 8.83 0.73
CA LYS A 87 4.75 8.59 1.11
C LYS A 87 5.73 9.19 0.11
N TYR A 88 5.45 9.08 -1.18
CA TYR A 88 6.28 9.62 -2.25
C TYR A 88 6.29 11.16 -2.22
N GLN A 89 5.12 11.79 -2.02
CA GLN A 89 5.03 13.25 -1.86
C GLN A 89 5.74 13.76 -0.61
N ALA A 90 5.76 12.96 0.47
CA ALA A 90 6.49 13.26 1.69
C ALA A 90 8.00 12.97 1.60
N GLY A 91 8.50 12.43 0.48
CA GLY A 91 9.91 12.05 0.30
C GLY A 91 10.35 10.87 1.17
N GLN A 92 9.41 10.05 1.63
CA GLN A 92 9.67 8.89 2.48
C GLN A 92 10.02 7.62 1.70
N ILE A 93 9.71 7.61 0.40
CA ILE A 93 10.01 6.52 -0.53
C ILE A 93 10.45 7.12 -1.85
N ASP A 94 11.47 6.53 -2.48
CA ASP A 94 11.98 6.94 -3.79
C ASP A 94 11.35 6.13 -4.93
N GLU A 95 11.63 6.53 -6.17
CA GLU A 95 11.06 5.91 -7.36
C GLU A 95 11.43 4.44 -7.50
N LEU A 96 12.65 4.07 -7.11
CA LEU A 96 13.16 2.71 -7.22
C LEU A 96 12.46 1.81 -6.22
N SER A 97 12.45 2.19 -4.94
CA SER A 97 11.80 1.43 -3.87
C SER A 97 10.31 1.25 -4.13
N LEU A 98 9.63 2.30 -4.61
CA LEU A 98 8.21 2.23 -4.95
C LEU A 98 7.97 1.28 -6.13
N THR A 99 8.80 1.36 -7.17
CA THR A 99 8.70 0.47 -8.33
C THR A 99 8.95 -0.99 -7.95
N GLU A 100 9.90 -1.27 -7.07
CA GLU A 100 10.14 -2.62 -6.54
C GLU A 100 8.95 -3.14 -5.75
N GLN A 101 8.34 -2.30 -4.91
CA GLN A 101 7.14 -2.66 -4.16
C GLN A 101 5.95 -2.94 -5.10
N ALA A 102 5.74 -2.09 -6.11
CA ALA A 102 4.70 -2.32 -7.12
C ALA A 102 4.94 -3.62 -7.90
N ARG A 103 6.19 -3.89 -8.31
CA ARG A 103 6.59 -5.13 -8.98
C ARG A 103 6.26 -6.37 -8.14
N SER A 104 6.43 -6.30 -6.82
CA SER A 104 6.13 -7.43 -5.92
C SER A 104 4.65 -7.83 -5.90
N LEU A 105 3.75 -6.95 -6.35
CA LEU A 105 2.31 -7.21 -6.40
C LEU A 105 1.84 -7.85 -7.72
N LEU A 106 2.72 -7.91 -8.72
CA LEU A 106 2.42 -8.52 -10.02
C LEU A 106 2.04 -9.99 -9.87
N GLY A 107 0.93 -10.38 -10.50
CA GLY A 107 0.42 -11.74 -10.46
C GLY A 107 -0.28 -12.14 -9.16
N VAL A 108 -0.25 -11.29 -8.12
CA VAL A 108 -0.98 -11.50 -6.86
C VAL A 108 -2.16 -10.56 -6.75
N TYR A 109 -1.90 -9.24 -6.69
CA TYR A 109 -2.93 -8.19 -6.62
C TYR A 109 -3.10 -7.45 -7.93
N ILE A 110 -2.12 -7.58 -8.84
CA ILE A 110 -2.15 -6.99 -10.17
C ILE A 110 -2.24 -8.13 -11.19
N PRO A 111 -3.43 -8.45 -11.74
CA PRO A 111 -3.60 -9.57 -12.66
C PRO A 111 -2.83 -9.37 -13.96
N TYR A 112 -2.25 -10.44 -14.52
CA TYR A 112 -1.47 -10.42 -15.77
C TYR A 112 -2.18 -9.79 -16.97
N ILE A 113 -3.51 -9.81 -16.98
CA ILE A 113 -4.35 -9.32 -18.08
C ILE A 113 -4.78 -7.85 -17.92
N SER A 114 -4.37 -7.19 -16.84
CA SER A 114 -4.79 -5.81 -16.54
C SER A 114 -3.88 -4.77 -17.20
N ASP A 115 -4.43 -3.60 -17.50
CA ASP A 115 -3.64 -2.44 -17.95
C ASP A 115 -2.60 -2.03 -16.88
N GLU A 116 -2.97 -2.19 -15.61
CA GLU A 116 -2.11 -1.95 -14.46
C GLU A 116 -0.83 -2.82 -14.51
N TYR A 117 -0.96 -4.08 -14.90
CA TYR A 117 0.18 -4.98 -15.06
C TYR A 117 1.16 -4.43 -16.11
N VAL A 118 0.63 -3.97 -17.25
CA VAL A 118 1.45 -3.40 -18.33
C VAL A 118 2.17 -2.14 -17.87
N GLN A 119 1.48 -1.28 -17.11
CA GLN A 119 2.06 -0.06 -16.57
C GLN A 119 3.21 -0.35 -15.61
N VAL A 120 3.01 -1.24 -14.62
CA VAL A 120 4.05 -1.60 -13.65
C VAL A 120 5.24 -2.30 -14.32
N ARG A 121 5.02 -3.14 -15.34
CA ARG A 121 6.11 -3.71 -16.14
C ARG A 121 6.90 -2.64 -16.91
N GLY A 122 6.24 -1.58 -17.35
CA GLY A 122 6.90 -0.41 -17.94
C GLY A 122 7.79 0.33 -16.94
N LEU A 123 7.31 0.51 -15.70
CA LEU A 123 8.10 1.10 -14.62
C LEU A 123 9.32 0.23 -14.27
N GLU A 124 9.12 -1.08 -14.12
CA GLU A 124 10.20 -2.04 -13.86
C GLU A 124 11.31 -1.97 -14.92
N HIS A 125 10.93 -1.90 -16.20
CA HIS A 125 11.90 -1.77 -17.28
C HIS A 125 12.73 -0.48 -17.17
N LEU A 126 12.10 0.65 -16.88
CA LEU A 126 12.80 1.93 -16.69
C LEU A 126 13.70 1.91 -15.45
N MET A 127 13.29 1.23 -14.38
CA MET A 127 14.09 0.99 -13.20
C MET A 127 15.35 0.15 -13.52
N ASP A 128 15.22 -0.90 -14.31
CA ASP A 128 16.36 -1.72 -14.76
C ASP A 128 17.35 -0.91 -15.62
N GLU A 129 16.84 -0.02 -16.48
CA GLU A 129 17.66 0.92 -17.25
C GLU A 129 18.38 1.93 -16.35
N ALA A 130 17.71 2.48 -15.34
CA ALA A 130 18.28 3.48 -14.44
C ALA A 130 19.35 2.90 -13.50
N THR A 131 19.16 1.65 -13.02
CA THR A 131 20.02 1.04 -11.99
C THR A 131 21.22 0.27 -12.54
N GLY A 132 21.27 0.04 -13.85
CA GLY A 132 22.46 -0.51 -14.53
C GLY A 132 22.40 -2.00 -14.84
N THR A 133 21.20 -2.59 -14.91
CA THR A 133 21.00 -3.95 -15.44
C THR A 133 21.46 -4.06 -16.91
N TYR A 134 21.48 -2.93 -17.63
CA TYR A 134 21.95 -2.82 -19.02
C TYR A 134 23.29 -2.06 -19.13
N LEU A 135 24.07 -2.37 -20.16
CA LEU A 135 25.29 -1.64 -20.53
C LEU A 135 24.93 -0.28 -21.16
N LEU A 136 24.50 0.66 -20.32
CA LEU A 136 24.10 2.02 -20.70
C LEU A 136 25.11 3.06 -20.22
N THR A 137 25.18 4.18 -20.94
CA THR A 137 25.95 5.37 -20.51
C THR A 137 25.27 6.06 -19.33
N ASP A 138 26.01 6.84 -18.56
CA ASP A 138 25.45 7.59 -17.42
C ASP A 138 24.35 8.57 -17.86
N GLU A 139 24.48 9.17 -19.04
CA GLU A 139 23.44 10.03 -19.62
C GLU A 139 22.16 9.26 -19.92
N GLN A 140 22.26 8.03 -20.43
CA GLN A 140 21.11 7.16 -20.67
C GLN A 140 20.44 6.72 -19.37
N LYS A 141 21.23 6.35 -18.35
CA LYS A 141 20.70 6.00 -17.02
C LYS A 141 19.97 7.18 -16.38
N GLN A 142 20.52 8.39 -16.46
CA GLN A 142 19.88 9.59 -15.93
C GLN A 142 18.57 9.90 -16.66
N LYS A 143 18.54 9.72 -17.99
CA LYS A 143 17.33 9.88 -18.78
C LYS A 143 16.27 8.84 -18.44
N ALA A 144 16.66 7.60 -18.20
CA ALA A 144 15.77 6.53 -17.75
C ALA A 144 15.16 6.88 -16.39
N LEU A 145 15.97 7.36 -15.42
CA LEU A 145 15.49 7.79 -14.11
C LEU A 145 14.47 8.94 -14.19
N LEU A 146 14.75 9.97 -15.00
CA LEU A 146 13.79 11.07 -15.23
C LEU A 146 12.48 10.59 -15.88
N THR A 147 12.57 9.58 -16.74
CA THR A 147 11.41 8.99 -17.40
C THR A 147 10.62 8.12 -16.42
N LEU A 148 11.30 7.33 -15.59
CA LEU A 148 10.72 6.57 -14.49
C LEU A 148 9.92 7.49 -13.57
N GLU A 149 10.54 8.56 -13.07
CA GLU A 149 9.89 9.53 -12.19
C GLU A 149 8.57 10.06 -12.80
N ARG A 150 8.61 10.43 -14.08
CA ARG A 150 7.43 10.96 -14.78
C ARG A 150 6.33 9.92 -14.94
N GLU A 151 6.65 8.71 -15.38
CA GLU A 151 5.65 7.65 -15.58
C GLU A 151 5.10 7.15 -14.24
N LEU A 152 5.94 7.06 -13.20
CA LEU A 152 5.54 6.72 -11.83
C LEU A 152 4.49 7.71 -11.32
N ARG A 153 4.74 9.02 -11.49
CA ARG A 153 3.78 10.06 -11.11
C ARG A 153 2.45 9.94 -11.84
N LYS A 154 2.45 9.59 -13.13
CA LYS A 154 1.19 9.37 -13.86
C LYS A 154 0.45 8.16 -13.30
N TRP A 155 1.17 7.06 -13.12
CA TRP A 155 0.61 5.82 -12.62
C TRP A 155 0.02 5.97 -11.21
N LEU A 156 0.71 6.68 -10.32
CA LEU A 156 0.21 6.98 -8.99
C LEU A 156 -1.06 7.85 -8.99
N ASN A 157 -1.36 8.58 -10.07
CA ASN A 157 -2.50 9.50 -10.16
C ASN A 157 -3.63 9.02 -11.10
N SER A 158 -3.45 7.89 -11.79
CA SER A 158 -4.49 7.21 -12.58
C SER A 158 -5.33 6.29 -11.70
#